data_AF-A0A2G5U7R1-F1
#
_entry.id   AF-A0A2G5U7R1-F1
#
_cell.length_a   1.000
_cell.length_b   1.000
_cell.length_c   1.000
_cell.angle_alpha   90.00
_cell.angle_beta   90.00
_cell.angle_gamma   90.00
#
_symmetry.space_group_name_H-M   'P 1'
#
loop_
_entity.id
_entity.type
_entity.pdbx_description
1 polymer ?
#
loop_
_entity_poly.entity_id
_entity_poly.type
_entity_poly.pdbx_seq_one_letter_code
_entity_poly.pdbx_strand_id
1 'polypeptide(L)'
;MRDIIKCPKCNFQCKRSYSVGRHLLAIHDATEEDIEAFRAQLVASRALKRHGGGAWKCDKCQKLFASQRSLDSHIKKEHTKLLDPSDISLFPDDSSTSSPPPKVVYSNLSNKFHNLFQR
;
A
#
# COMPACT_ATOMS: atom_id res chain seq x y z
N MET A 1 14.22 13.16 6.98
CA MET A 1 14.63 12.02 7.83
C MET A 1 14.06 10.73 7.26
N ARG A 2 14.83 9.64 7.19
CA ARG A 2 14.28 8.32 6.82
C ARG A 2 13.66 7.70 8.07
N ASP A 3 12.39 7.31 8.00
CA ASP A 3 11.70 6.63 9.10
C ASP A 3 12.35 5.25 9.35
N ILE A 4 12.69 4.97 10.61
CA ILE A 4 13.13 3.65 11.05
C ILE A 4 11.90 2.75 11.19
N ILE A 5 11.98 1.56 10.62
CA ILE A 5 10.92 0.56 10.61
C ILE A 5 11.25 -0.48 11.67
N LYS A 6 10.36 -0.63 12.64
CA LYS A 6 10.50 -1.58 13.75
C LYS A 6 9.77 -2.89 13.42
N CYS A 7 10.30 -4.00 13.90
CA CYS A 7 9.62 -5.29 13.88
C CYS A 7 8.43 -5.26 14.85
N PRO A 8 7.26 -5.82 14.48
CA PRO A 8 6.11 -5.92 15.37
C PRO A 8 6.28 -6.94 16.50
N LYS A 9 7.18 -7.93 16.36
CA LYS A 9 7.35 -9.04 17.31
C LYS A 9 8.56 -8.91 18.23
N CYS A 10 9.57 -8.14 17.85
CA CYS A 10 10.82 -8.04 18.61
C CYS A 10 11.41 -6.63 18.50
N ASN A 11 12.52 -6.38 19.22
CA ASN A 11 13.19 -5.08 19.22
C ASN A 11 14.05 -4.80 17.98
N PHE A 12 13.98 -5.65 16.94
CA PHE A 12 14.71 -5.44 15.70
C PHE A 12 14.16 -4.22 14.94
N GLN A 13 15.06 -3.38 14.43
CA GLN A 13 14.68 -2.19 13.67
C GLN A 13 15.66 -1.90 12.54
N CYS A 14 15.15 -1.43 11.40
CA CYS A 14 16.00 -1.12 10.26
C CYS A 14 15.40 -0.03 9.36
N LYS A 15 16.20 0.47 8.41
CA LYS A 15 15.83 1.60 7.54
C LYS A 15 15.02 1.19 6.30
N ARG A 16 14.88 -0.11 6.01
CA ARG A 16 14.23 -0.66 4.79
C ARG A 16 13.15 -1.68 5.17
N SER A 17 11.99 -1.60 4.52
CA SER A 17 10.85 -2.50 4.83
C SER A 17 11.13 -3.94 4.41
N TYR A 18 11.83 -4.14 3.29
CA TYR A 18 12.24 -5.46 2.82
C TYR A 18 13.09 -6.23 3.86
N SER A 19 13.97 -5.52 4.56
CA SER A 19 14.82 -6.11 5.60
C SER A 19 14.00 -6.64 6.79
N VAL A 20 12.97 -5.89 7.23
CA VAL A 20 12.04 -6.40 8.25
C VAL A 20 11.25 -7.59 7.71
N GLY A 21 10.77 -7.54 6.46
CA GLY A 21 10.04 -8.67 5.86
C GLY A 21 10.86 -9.96 5.79
N ARG A 22 12.15 -9.87 5.44
CA ARG A 22 13.07 -11.03 5.50
C ARG A 22 13.34 -11.50 6.92
N HIS A 23 13.51 -10.57 7.85
CA HIS A 23 13.65 -10.89 9.26
C HIS A 23 12.41 -11.62 9.82
N LEU A 24 11.21 -11.21 9.43
CA LEU A 24 9.96 -11.88 9.81
C LEU A 24 9.91 -13.31 9.31
N LEU A 25 10.33 -13.57 8.05
CA LEU A 25 10.37 -14.95 7.54
C LEU A 25 11.42 -15.81 8.28
N ALA A 26 12.61 -15.25 8.55
CA ALA A 26 13.74 -16.03 9.06
C ALA A 26 13.74 -16.26 10.58
N ILE A 27 13.16 -15.33 11.36
CA ILE A 27 13.21 -15.35 12.84
C ILE A 27 11.85 -15.62 13.45
N HIS A 28 10.78 -15.36 12.71
CA HIS A 28 9.42 -15.38 13.23
C HIS A 28 8.48 -16.28 12.43
N ASP A 29 9.05 -17.14 11.58
CA ASP A 29 8.37 -18.09 10.68
C ASP A 29 7.16 -17.47 9.96
N ALA A 30 7.25 -16.18 9.63
CA ALA A 30 6.14 -15.43 9.07
C ALA A 30 5.91 -15.82 7.61
N THR A 31 4.65 -15.90 7.20
CA THR A 31 4.30 -16.23 5.82
C THR A 31 4.42 -15.02 4.88
N GLU A 32 4.33 -15.26 3.57
CA GLU A 32 4.25 -14.15 2.60
C GLU A 32 3.02 -13.26 2.82
N GLU A 33 1.92 -13.84 3.29
CA GLU A 33 0.68 -13.14 3.65
C GLU A 33 0.91 -12.18 4.82
N ASP A 34 1.64 -12.63 5.84
CA ASP A 34 2.01 -11.80 6.99
C ASP A 34 2.91 -10.63 6.59
N ILE A 35 3.85 -10.86 5.67
CA ILE A 35 4.74 -9.83 5.14
C ILE A 35 3.94 -8.79 4.36
N GLU A 36 2.97 -9.22 3.56
CA GLU A 36 2.11 -8.30 2.80
C GLU A 36 1.20 -7.49 3.73
N ALA A 37 0.63 -8.12 4.76
CA ALA A 37 -0.13 -7.43 5.80
C ALA A 37 0.73 -6.39 6.55
N PHE A 38 1.97 -6.74 6.88
CA PHE A 38 2.92 -5.82 7.48
C PHE A 38 3.24 -4.63 6.56
N ARG A 39 3.48 -4.89 5.27
CA ARG A 39 3.73 -3.82 4.29
C ARG A 39 2.52 -2.90 4.15
N ALA A 40 1.32 -3.45 4.06
CA ALA A 40 0.06 -2.71 4.05
C ALA A 40 -0.05 -1.78 5.27
N GLN A 41 0.26 -2.29 6.47
CA GLN A 41 0.24 -1.50 7.70
C GLN A 41 1.28 -0.37 7.67
N LEU A 42 2.51 -0.63 7.21
CA LEU A 42 3.52 0.41 7.07
C LEU A 42 3.08 1.53 6.13
N VAL A 43 2.43 1.16 5.02
CA VAL A 43 1.89 2.12 4.07
C VAL A 43 0.79 2.96 4.71
N ALA A 44 -0.15 2.33 5.43
CA ALA A 44 -1.21 3.02 6.15
C ALA A 44 -0.66 3.96 7.24
N SER A 45 0.29 3.50 8.05
CA SER A 45 0.94 4.30 9.08
C SER A 45 1.64 5.53 8.48
N ARG A 46 2.33 5.37 7.35
CA ARG A 46 2.98 6.48 6.65
C ARG A 46 1.97 7.46 6.06
N ALA A 47 0.87 6.97 5.50
CA ALA A 47 -0.21 7.80 4.98
C ALA A 47 -0.82 8.65 6.10
N LEU A 48 -1.10 8.03 7.24
CA LEU A 48 -1.66 8.70 8.41
C LEU A 48 -0.68 9.74 8.97
N LYS A 49 0.59 9.38 9.15
CA LYS A 49 1.63 10.29 9.66
C LYS A 49 1.86 11.50 8.75
N ARG A 50 1.74 11.33 7.43
CA ARG A 50 2.08 12.38 6.45
C ARG A 50 0.89 13.23 6.01
N HIS A 51 -0.28 12.63 5.90
CA HIS A 51 -1.46 13.25 5.32
C HIS A 51 -2.64 13.31 6.30
N GLY A 52 -2.51 12.76 7.52
CA GLY A 52 -3.62 12.64 8.47
C GLY A 52 -4.74 11.72 7.99
N GLY A 53 -4.52 10.96 6.91
CA GLY A 53 -5.55 10.18 6.22
C GLY A 53 -5.16 8.73 5.96
N GLY A 54 -6.09 8.00 5.33
CA GLY A 54 -5.92 6.59 4.98
C GLY A 54 -4.95 6.34 3.82
N ALA A 55 -4.55 5.07 3.66
CA ALA A 55 -3.82 4.63 2.48
C ALA A 55 -4.74 4.60 1.24
N TRP A 56 -4.12 4.73 0.07
CA TRP A 56 -4.80 4.65 -1.21
C TRP A 56 -4.73 3.23 -1.74
N LYS A 57 -5.86 2.66 -2.13
CA LYS A 57 -5.92 1.29 -2.64
C LYS A 57 -6.11 1.30 -4.15
N CYS A 58 -5.34 0.49 -4.86
CA CYS A 58 -5.57 0.24 -6.26
C CYS A 58 -6.77 -0.68 -6.43
N ASP A 59 -7.75 -0.28 -7.23
CA ASP A 59 -8.93 -1.12 -7.46
C ASP A 59 -8.60 -2.37 -8.31
N LYS A 60 -7.64 -2.25 -9.23
CA LYS A 60 -7.28 -3.33 -10.18
C LYS A 60 -6.42 -4.43 -9.57
N CYS A 61 -5.46 -4.09 -8.71
CA CYS A 61 -4.55 -5.08 -8.10
C CYS A 61 -4.57 -5.08 -6.57
N GLN A 62 -5.43 -4.27 -5.95
CA GLN A 62 -5.64 -4.21 -4.50
C GLN A 62 -4.40 -3.77 -3.69
N LYS A 63 -3.32 -3.31 -4.35
CA LYS A 63 -2.10 -2.76 -3.71
C LYS A 63 -2.36 -1.44 -3.01
N LEU A 64 -1.68 -1.22 -1.90
CA LEU A 64 -1.81 -0.02 -1.07
C LEU A 64 -0.65 0.95 -1.29
N PHE A 65 -0.96 2.24 -1.31
CA PHE A 65 -0.03 3.34 -1.52
C PHE A 65 -0.21 4.43 -0.47
N ALA A 66 0.90 5.04 -0.05
CA ALA A 66 0.86 6.05 1.01
C ALA A 66 0.36 7.42 0.52
N SER A 67 0.30 7.61 -0.81
CA SER A 67 -0.11 8.88 -1.42
C SER A 67 -0.82 8.64 -2.75
N GLN A 68 -1.69 9.59 -3.14
CA GLN A 68 -2.42 9.55 -4.40
C GLN A 68 -1.49 9.53 -5.61
N ARG A 69 -0.43 10.36 -5.59
CA ARG A 69 0.55 10.43 -6.69
C ARG A 69 1.24 9.09 -6.95
N SER A 70 1.55 8.35 -5.88
CA SER A 70 2.14 7.02 -6.01
C SER A 70 1.17 6.02 -6.63
N LEU A 71 -0.13 6.11 -6.27
CA LEU A 71 -1.16 5.27 -6.86
C LEU A 71 -1.42 5.62 -8.34
N ASP A 72 -1.54 6.91 -8.67
CA ASP A 72 -1.72 7.38 -10.05
C ASP A 72 -0.58 6.89 -10.95
N SER A 73 0.67 7.06 -10.51
CA SER A 73 1.83 6.55 -11.27
C SER A 73 1.84 5.03 -11.38
N HIS A 74 1.30 4.31 -10.39
CA HIS A 74 1.19 2.85 -10.46
C HIS A 74 0.13 2.44 -11.50
N ILE A 75 -1.04 3.08 -11.49
CA ILE A 75 -2.09 2.82 -12.48
C ILE A 75 -1.58 3.12 -13.88
N LYS A 76 -0.87 4.25 -14.07
CA LYS A 76 -0.27 4.65 -15.35
C LYS A 76 0.88 3.78 -15.85
N LYS A 77 1.38 2.85 -15.04
CA LYS A 77 2.47 1.93 -15.45
C LYS A 77 1.95 0.51 -15.60
N GLU A 78 1.15 0.05 -14.64
CA GLU A 78 0.72 -1.34 -14.53
C GLU A 78 -0.68 -1.57 -15.10
N HIS A 79 -1.47 -0.50 -15.28
CA HIS A 79 -2.91 -0.61 -15.51
C HIS A 79 -3.47 0.33 -16.58
N THR A 80 -2.64 1.15 -17.21
CA THR A 80 -2.97 1.87 -18.43
C THR A 80 -3.05 0.83 -19.53
N LYS A 81 -4.27 0.54 -19.97
CA LYS A 81 -4.45 0.17 -21.36
C LYS A 81 -4.08 1.40 -22.15
N LEU A 82 -3.14 1.25 -23.09
CA LEU A 82 -2.99 2.22 -24.17
C LEU A 82 -4.41 2.50 -24.66
N LEU A 83 -4.84 3.77 -24.61
CA LEU A 83 -6.06 4.16 -25.29
C LEU A 83 -5.83 3.74 -26.74
N ASP A 84 -6.58 2.74 -27.20
CA ASP A 84 -6.54 2.38 -28.59
C ASP A 84 -6.99 3.62 -29.38
N PRO A 85 -6.29 4.00 -30.46
CA PRO A 85 -6.67 5.18 -31.23
C PRO A 85 -8.10 5.11 -31.79
N SER A 86 -8.75 3.94 -31.78
CA SER A 86 -10.18 3.78 -32.11
C SER A 86 -11.16 4.30 -31.04
N ASP A 87 -10.72 4.57 -29.80
CA ASP A 87 -11.55 5.16 -28.74
C ASP A 87 -11.46 6.71 -28.68
N ILE A 88 -10.67 7.35 -29.57
CA ILE A 88 -10.72 8.81 -29.75
C ILE A 88 -12.02 9.16 -30.49
N SER A 89 -13.06 9.44 -29.70
CA SER A 89 -14.25 10.14 -30.19
C SER A 89 -13.87 11.60 -30.47
N LEU A 90 -14.20 12.11 -31.67
CA LEU A 90 -14.00 13.53 -32.05
C LEU A 90 -14.90 14.50 -31.29
N PHE A 91 -15.83 13.99 -30.48
CA PHE A 91 -16.54 14.79 -29.51
C PHE A 91 -15.65 14.98 -28.28
N PRO A 92 -15.42 16.21 -27.80
CA PRO A 92 -14.79 16.41 -26.51
C PRO A 92 -15.73 15.85 -25.44
N ASP A 93 -15.56 14.58 -25.11
CA ASP A 93 -16.20 13.99 -23.96
C ASP A 93 -15.41 14.44 -22.73
N ASP A 94 -16.04 15.30 -21.94
CA ASP A 94 -15.51 15.86 -20.69
C ASP A 94 -15.19 14.75 -19.65
N SER A 95 -15.53 13.48 -19.92
CA SER A 95 -15.40 12.37 -18.97
C SER A 95 -14.00 11.79 -18.82
N SER A 96 -12.94 12.49 -19.24
CA SER A 96 -11.58 12.18 -18.76
C SER A 96 -11.37 12.55 -17.28
N THR A 97 -12.43 12.70 -16.48
CA THR A 97 -12.34 12.60 -15.04
C THR A 97 -12.20 11.12 -14.66
N SER A 98 -10.99 10.59 -14.77
CA SER A 98 -10.63 9.38 -14.04
C SER A 98 -10.86 9.66 -12.55
N SER A 99 -12.01 9.23 -12.02
CA SER A 99 -12.39 9.44 -10.63
C SER A 99 -11.24 8.96 -9.74
N PRO A 100 -10.74 9.81 -8.82
CA PRO A 100 -9.65 9.42 -7.95
C PRO A 100 -10.06 8.16 -7.18
N PRO A 101 -9.20 7.12 -7.12
CA PRO A 101 -9.52 5.87 -6.45
C PRO A 101 -9.94 6.13 -4.99
N PRO A 102 -10.85 5.33 -4.42
CA PRO A 102 -11.30 5.55 -3.05
C PRO A 102 -10.12 5.50 -2.05
N LYS A 103 -10.06 6.49 -1.16
CA LYS A 103 -9.17 6.49 0.00
C LYS A 103 -9.68 5.44 0.99
N VAL A 104 -8.85 4.48 1.35
CA VAL A 104 -9.23 3.46 2.35
C VAL A 104 -8.65 3.85 3.70
N VAL A 105 -9.53 4.24 4.62
CA VAL A 105 -9.15 4.57 5.99
C VAL A 105 -9.00 3.26 6.78
N TYR A 106 -7.76 2.77 6.89
CA TYR A 106 -7.43 1.67 7.80
C TYR A 106 -7.27 2.24 9.22
N SER A 107 -8.38 2.44 9.92
CA SER A 107 -8.41 3.07 11.25
C SER A 107 -8.08 2.13 12.42
N ASN A 108 -7.98 0.81 12.26
CA ASN A 108 -7.79 -0.11 13.39
C ASN A 108 -6.96 -1.36 13.05
N LEU A 109 -5.62 -1.24 13.04
CA LEU A 109 -4.73 -2.41 12.95
C LEU A 109 -3.74 -2.55 14.12
N SER A 110 -3.91 -1.82 15.22
CA SER A 110 -3.17 -2.13 16.46
C SER A 110 -3.53 -3.51 17.04
N ASN A 111 -4.73 -4.03 16.75
CA ASN A 111 -5.25 -5.23 17.43
C ASN A 111 -5.18 -6.53 16.60
N LYS A 112 -4.75 -6.49 15.32
CA LYS A 112 -4.76 -7.70 14.46
C LYS A 112 -3.46 -8.51 14.52
N PHE A 113 -2.36 -7.93 15.01
CA PHE A 113 -1.08 -8.62 15.14
C PHE A 113 -0.98 -9.54 16.35
N HIS A 114 -1.82 -9.35 17.39
CA HIS A 114 -1.77 -10.20 18.58
C HIS A 114 -2.33 -11.61 18.35
N ASN A 115 -3.09 -11.83 17.27
CA ASN A 115 -3.79 -13.10 17.00
C ASN A 115 -3.29 -13.87 15.77
N LEU A 116 -2.43 -13.29 14.92
CA LEU A 116 -1.92 -13.98 13.73
C LEU A 116 -0.71 -14.89 14.01
N PHE A 117 -0.13 -14.80 15.21
CA PHE A 117 1.14 -15.45 15.54
C PHE A 117 1.14 -16.21 16.88
N GLN A 118 -0.04 -16.64 17.35
CA GLN A 118 -0.20 -17.47 18.55
C GLN A 118 -0.29 -18.98 18.24
N ARG A 119 0.32 -19.43 17.14
CA ARG A 119 0.40 -20.85 16.79
C ARG A 119 1.84 -21.31 16.79
#